data_AF-A0A8H7URD7-F1
#
_entry.id   AF-A0A8H7URD7-F1
#
_cell.length_a   1.000
_cell.length_b   1.000
_cell.length_c   1.000
_cell.angle_alpha   90.00
_cell.angle_beta   90.00
_cell.angle_gamma   90.00
#
_symmetry.space_group_name_H-M   'P 1'
#
loop_
_entity.id
_entity.type
_entity.pdbx_description
1 polymer ?
#
loop_
_entity_poly.entity_id
_entity_poly.type
_entity_poly.pdbx_seq_one_letter_code
_entity_poly.pdbx_strand_id
1 'polypeptide(L)'
;MDNNTQSTSRTVHSARNTKRAYEPKIEEYPRWCDLKFAHESLELRYIVNGEKAHFFLDDAVAGRSNRSKRKRANGEESPARVIRFATLSQYGAAIVHLWERQRQMKINSN
;
A
#
# COMPACT_ATOMS: atom_id res chain seq x y z
N MET A 1 -9.52 10.66 -42.32
CA MET A 1 -8.70 10.84 -41.11
C MET A 1 -9.52 10.24 -39.99
N ASP A 2 -9.32 8.96 -39.70
CA ASP A 2 -10.30 8.19 -38.91
C ASP A 2 -9.55 7.35 -37.89
N ASN A 3 -9.14 7.98 -36.78
CA ASN A 3 -8.53 7.30 -35.65
C ASN A 3 -9.63 6.79 -34.70
N ASN A 4 -10.01 5.54 -34.93
CA ASN A 4 -10.80 4.70 -34.03
C ASN A 4 -10.05 4.52 -32.69
N THR A 5 -10.36 5.37 -31.72
CA THR A 5 -9.83 5.26 -30.35
C THR A 5 -10.73 4.31 -29.57
N GLN A 6 -10.38 3.03 -29.56
CA GLN A 6 -11.00 2.03 -28.70
C GLN A 6 -10.67 2.38 -27.24
N SER A 7 -11.66 2.92 -26.54
CA SER A 7 -11.65 3.13 -25.11
C SER A 7 -11.64 1.75 -24.43
N THR A 8 -10.45 1.26 -24.10
CA THR A 8 -10.28 0.01 -23.36
C THR A 8 -10.57 0.26 -21.89
N SER A 9 -11.84 0.20 -21.52
CA SER A 9 -12.29 0.02 -20.15
C SER A 9 -11.75 -1.33 -19.64
N ARG A 10 -10.51 -1.33 -19.12
CA ARG A 10 -9.96 -2.41 -18.30
C ARG A 10 -10.83 -2.53 -17.06
N THR A 11 -11.90 -3.31 -17.18
CA THR A 11 -12.59 -3.89 -16.04
C THR A 11 -11.60 -4.88 -15.44
N VAL A 12 -10.73 -4.37 -14.56
CA VAL A 12 -9.84 -5.18 -13.74
C VAL A 12 -10.75 -5.95 -12.81
N HIS A 13 -11.20 -7.13 -13.25
CA HIS A 13 -11.57 -8.19 -12.33
C HIS A 13 -10.32 -8.49 -11.50
N SER A 14 -10.11 -7.71 -10.44
CA SER A 14 -9.02 -7.90 -9.50
C SER A 14 -9.19 -9.31 -8.95
N ALA A 15 -8.36 -10.22 -9.48
CA ALA A 15 -8.40 -11.63 -9.16
C ALA A 15 -8.45 -11.74 -7.64
N ARG A 16 -9.36 -12.54 -7.10
CA ARG A 16 -9.64 -12.67 -5.65
C ARG A 16 -8.36 -12.80 -4.80
N ASN A 17 -7.31 -13.37 -5.37
CA ASN A 17 -5.98 -13.51 -4.77
C ASN A 17 -5.25 -12.16 -4.55
N THR A 18 -5.40 -11.20 -5.46
CA THR A 18 -4.81 -9.86 -5.37
C THR A 18 -5.46 -9.06 -4.23
N LYS A 19 -6.79 -9.12 -4.10
CA LYS A 19 -7.51 -8.51 -2.95
C LYS A 19 -7.01 -9.06 -1.63
N ARG A 20 -6.87 -10.40 -1.53
CA ARG A 20 -6.39 -11.08 -0.32
C ARG A 20 -4.95 -10.71 0.05
N ALA A 21 -4.12 -10.39 -0.94
CA ALA A 21 -2.74 -9.95 -0.71
C ALA A 21 -2.63 -8.46 -0.32
N TYR A 22 -3.62 -7.64 -0.69
CA TYR A 22 -3.63 -6.19 -0.44
C TYR A 22 -4.31 -5.82 0.87
N GLU A 23 -5.40 -6.50 1.26
CA GLU A 23 -6.14 -6.19 2.49
C GLU A 23 -5.25 -6.05 3.74
N PRO A 24 -4.31 -6.97 4.04
CA PRO A 24 -3.45 -6.80 5.22
C PRO A 24 -2.54 -5.57 5.12
N LYS A 25 -2.16 -5.15 3.90
CA LYS A 25 -1.34 -3.94 3.68
C LYS A 25 -2.17 -2.67 3.82
N ILE A 26 -3.44 -2.74 3.39
CA ILE A 26 -4.41 -1.65 3.54
C ILE A 26 -4.71 -1.41 5.02
N GLU A 27 -4.87 -2.47 5.83
CA GLU A 27 -5.12 -2.35 7.27
C GLU A 27 -3.98 -1.69 8.05
N GLU A 28 -2.75 -1.76 7.55
CA GLU A 28 -1.60 -1.10 8.17
C GLU A 28 -1.63 0.42 7.99
N TYR A 29 -2.26 0.92 6.93
CA TYR A 29 -2.28 2.35 6.63
C TYR A 29 -3.04 3.17 7.69
N PRO A 30 -4.28 2.83 8.10
CA PRO A 30 -4.96 3.54 9.19
C PRO A 30 -4.18 3.53 10.49
N ARG A 31 -3.56 2.40 10.86
CA ARG A 31 -2.73 2.30 12.08
C ARG A 31 -1.52 3.22 12.02
N TRP A 32 -0.89 3.35 10.85
CA TRP A 32 0.18 4.31 10.65
C TRP A 32 -0.34 5.76 10.70
N CYS A 33 -1.52 6.03 10.15
CA CYS A 33 -2.17 7.34 10.26
C CYS A 33 -2.49 7.73 11.70
N ASP A 34 -2.92 6.79 12.54
CA ASP A 34 -3.16 7.02 13.96
C ASP A 34 -1.89 7.48 14.70
N LEU A 35 -0.73 6.97 14.28
CA LEU A 35 0.56 7.32 14.89
C LEU A 35 1.10 8.66 14.37
N LYS A 36 0.99 8.94 13.07
CA LYS A 36 1.63 10.10 12.42
C LYS A 36 0.73 11.33 12.30
N PHE A 37 -0.58 11.12 12.15
CA PHE A 37 -1.57 12.16 11.90
C PHE A 37 -2.62 12.25 13.02
N ALA A 38 -2.21 11.90 14.25
CA ALA A 38 -3.05 12.01 15.45
C ALA A 38 -3.59 13.44 15.70
N HIS A 39 -2.93 14.45 15.14
CA HIS A 39 -3.33 15.85 15.23
C HIS A 39 -4.38 16.26 14.18
N GLU A 40 -4.55 15.50 13.10
CA GLU A 40 -5.56 15.80 12.07
C GLU A 40 -6.96 15.37 12.52
N SER A 41 -8.00 15.99 11.94
CA SER A 41 -9.38 15.55 12.15
C SER A 41 -9.59 14.14 11.61
N LEU A 42 -10.52 13.38 12.20
CA LEU A 42 -10.82 12.00 11.79
C LEU A 42 -11.25 11.90 10.32
N GLU A 43 -11.88 12.94 9.78
CA GLU A 43 -12.32 13.03 8.39
C GLU A 43 -11.14 13.09 7.41
N LEU A 44 -10.04 13.76 7.77
CA LEU A 44 -8.87 13.92 6.90
C LEU A 44 -7.79 12.87 7.17
N ARG A 45 -7.71 12.37 8.41
CA ARG A 45 -6.64 11.50 8.90
C ARG A 45 -6.41 10.29 8.01
N TYR A 46 -7.48 9.63 7.61
CA TYR A 46 -7.43 8.39 6.85
C TYR A 46 -7.57 8.58 5.34
N ILE A 47 -7.79 9.80 4.87
CA ILE A 47 -7.85 10.09 3.42
C ILE A 47 -6.48 9.83 2.83
N VAL A 48 -6.44 9.02 1.77
CA VAL A 48 -5.21 8.78 1.01
C VAL A 48 -4.99 9.95 0.07
N ASN A 49 -3.81 10.55 0.14
CA ASN A 49 -3.31 11.51 -0.84
C ASN A 49 -1.87 11.12 -1.26
N GLY A 50 -1.32 11.80 -2.26
CA GLY A 50 0.01 11.48 -2.79
C GLY A 50 1.11 11.56 -1.74
N GLU A 51 1.07 12.57 -0.86
CA GLU A 51 2.07 12.79 0.18
C GLU A 51 2.01 11.70 1.26
N LYS A 52 0.84 11.40 1.80
CA LYS A 52 0.64 10.34 2.80
C LYS A 52 0.99 8.97 2.24
N ALA A 53 0.66 8.71 0.97
CA ALA A 53 1.06 7.48 0.31
C ALA A 53 2.59 7.36 0.23
N HIS A 54 3.27 8.43 -0.18
CA HIS A 54 4.73 8.47 -0.24
C HIS A 54 5.36 8.28 1.15
N PHE A 55 4.92 9.05 2.16
CA PHE A 55 5.42 8.94 3.53
C PHE A 55 5.17 7.57 4.14
N PHE A 56 4.01 6.96 3.90
CA PHE A 56 3.75 5.61 4.37
C PHE A 56 4.72 4.58 3.77
N LEU A 57 4.99 4.68 2.47
CA LEU A 57 5.91 3.76 1.80
C LEU A 57 7.35 3.93 2.28
N ASP A 58 7.78 5.16 2.53
CA ASP A 58 9.14 5.45 2.99
C ASP A 58 9.33 5.12 4.49
N ASP A 59 8.57 5.77 5.37
CA ASP A 59 8.68 5.66 6.83
C ASP A 59 8.19 4.30 7.33
N ALA A 60 7.03 3.85 6.85
CA ALA A 60 6.42 2.63 7.39
C ALA A 60 6.94 1.37 6.72
N VAL A 61 7.34 1.37 5.44
CA VAL A 61 7.62 0.13 4.68
C VAL A 61 9.10 -0.01 4.30
N ALA A 62 9.74 1.00 3.72
CA ALA A 62 11.10 0.89 3.21
C ALA A 62 12.14 0.60 4.31
N GLY A 63 11.95 1.16 5.51
CA GLY A 63 12.83 0.95 6.67
C GLY A 63 12.69 -0.40 7.37
N ARG A 64 11.70 -1.24 7.02
CA ARG A 64 11.51 -2.53 7.72
C ARG A 64 12.58 -3.53 7.32
N SER A 65 13.12 -4.21 8.33
CA SER A 65 13.82 -5.46 8.10
C SER A 65 12.81 -6.61 7.95
N ASN A 66 13.02 -7.43 6.94
CA ASN A 66 12.24 -8.62 6.65
C ASN A 66 12.45 -9.61 7.80
N ARG A 67 11.35 -10.03 8.44
CA ARG A 67 11.30 -10.92 9.61
C ARG A 67 11.71 -12.36 9.31
N SER A 68 12.62 -12.58 8.36
CA SER A 68 13.22 -13.88 8.13
C SER A 68 14.35 -14.10 9.13
N LYS A 69 14.00 -14.37 10.39
CA LYS A 69 14.87 -15.10 11.33
C LYS A 69 14.99 -16.55 10.87
N ARG A 70 15.55 -16.78 9.68
CA ARG A 70 16.06 -18.10 9.34
C ARG A 70 17.40 -18.19 10.04
N LYS A 71 17.45 -18.95 11.15
CA LYS A 71 18.72 -19.43 11.68
C LYS A 71 19.41 -20.14 10.52
N ARG A 72 20.65 -19.73 10.21
CA ARG A 72 21.47 -20.52 9.28
C ARG A 72 21.65 -21.91 9.90
N ALA A 73 21.92 -22.93 9.09
CA ALA A 73 22.19 -24.29 9.59
C ALA A 73 23.27 -24.32 10.69
N ASN A 74 24.10 -23.28 10.75
CA ASN A 74 25.22 -23.11 11.66
C ASN A 74 24.86 -22.31 12.93
N GLY A 75 23.58 -22.02 13.19
CA GLY A 75 23.13 -21.27 14.36
C GLY A 75 23.35 -19.75 14.29
N GLU A 76 24.10 -19.27 13.29
CA GLU A 76 24.39 -17.85 13.07
C GLU A 76 23.14 -17.07 12.61
N GLU A 77 22.88 -15.94 13.26
CA GLU A 77 21.77 -15.05 12.90
C GLU A 77 22.10 -14.38 11.56
N SER A 78 21.27 -14.60 10.53
CA SER A 78 21.46 -13.89 9.26
C SER A 78 21.17 -12.40 9.47
N PRO A 79 21.95 -11.49 8.86
CA PRO A 79 21.65 -10.07 8.94
C PRO A 79 20.23 -9.81 8.43
N ALA A 80 19.52 -8.94 9.12
CA ALA A 80 18.15 -8.60 8.81
C ALA A 80 18.10 -8.03 7.37
N ARG A 81 17.42 -8.72 6.45
CA ARG A 81 17.33 -8.26 5.05
C ARG A 81 16.33 -7.12 4.94
N VAL A 82 16.69 -6.00 4.33
CA VAL A 82 15.74 -4.94 3.97
C VAL A 82 14.59 -5.52 3.12
N ILE A 83 13.39 -4.95 3.25
CA ILE A 83 12.25 -5.31 2.39
C ILE A 83 12.65 -5.20 0.91
N ARG A 84 12.21 -6.18 0.10
CA ARG A 84 12.49 -6.18 -1.34
C ARG A 84 11.59 -5.18 -2.06
N PHE A 85 12.11 -4.60 -3.15
CA PHE A 85 11.36 -3.70 -4.03
C PHE A 85 9.98 -4.24 -4.43
N ALA A 86 9.89 -5.54 -4.77
CA ALA A 86 8.61 -6.17 -5.13
C ALA A 86 7.54 -6.05 -4.03
N THR A 87 7.93 -6.12 -2.77
CA THR A 87 7.02 -5.93 -1.64
C THR A 87 6.60 -4.46 -1.54
N LEU A 88 7.53 -3.52 -1.69
CA LEU A 88 7.23 -2.09 -1.73
C LEU A 88 6.22 -1.77 -2.86
N SER A 89 6.41 -2.35 -4.04
CA SER A 89 5.47 -2.22 -5.17
C SER A 89 4.08 -2.76 -4.83
N GLN A 90 3.99 -3.88 -4.09
CA GLN A 90 2.70 -4.40 -3.62
C GLN A 90 2.02 -3.48 -2.60
N TYR A 91 2.78 -2.83 -1.72
CA TYR A 91 2.22 -1.80 -0.83
C TYR A 91 1.73 -0.60 -1.63
N GLY A 92 2.51 -0.11 -2.60
CA GLY A 92 2.08 0.97 -3.48
C GLY A 92 0.77 0.65 -4.20
N ALA A 93 0.66 -0.54 -4.79
CA ALA A 93 -0.58 -0.99 -5.45
C ALA A 93 -1.76 -1.11 -4.47
N ALA A 94 -1.51 -1.55 -3.23
CA ALA A 94 -2.54 -1.65 -2.20
C ALA A 94 -3.06 -0.27 -1.75
N ILE A 95 -2.18 0.72 -1.63
CA ILE A 95 -2.56 2.10 -1.28
C ILE A 95 -3.33 2.78 -2.41
N VAL A 96 -2.93 2.58 -3.67
CA VAL A 96 -3.70 3.06 -4.83
C VAL A 96 -5.09 2.43 -4.84
N HIS A 97 -5.20 1.13 -4.58
CA HIS A 97 -6.51 0.45 -4.48
C HIS A 97 -7.36 1.00 -3.31
N LEU A 98 -6.76 1.36 -2.18
CA LEU A 98 -7.46 2.03 -1.08
C LEU A 98 -7.99 3.39 -1.52
N TRP A 99 -7.19 4.20 -2.21
CA TRP A 99 -7.60 5.50 -2.75
C TRP A 99 -8.78 5.37 -3.73
N GLU A 100 -8.70 4.43 -4.68
CA GLU A 100 -9.80 4.14 -5.62
C GLU A 100 -11.09 3.78 -4.88
N ARG A 101 -10.99 2.96 -3.83
CA ARG A 101 -12.14 2.59 -2.97
C ARG A 101 -12.73 3.80 -2.26
N GLN A 102 -11.90 4.71 -1.73
CA GLN A 102 -12.36 5.93 -1.07
C GLN A 102 -13.10 6.86 -2.05
N ARG A 103 -12.65 6.96 -3.30
CA ARG A 103 -13.33 7.72 -4.35
C ARG A 103 -14.67 7.12 -4.74
N GLN A 104 -14.75 5.79 -4.89
CA GLN A 104 -16.01 5.09 -5.15
C GLN A 104 -17.03 5.30 -4.03
N MET A 105 -16.58 5.38 -2.77
CA MET A 105 -17.42 5.65 -1.61
C MET A 105 -17.75 7.14 -1.40
N LYS A 106 -17.25 8.05 -2.26
CA LYS A 106 -17.39 9.51 -2.13
C LYS A 106 -16.82 10.09 -0.82
N ILE A 107 -15.87 9.39 -0.21
CA ILE A 107 -15.13 9.88 0.97
C ILE A 107 -13.97 10.76 0.52
N ASN A 108 -13.36 10.41 -0.60
CA ASN A 108 -12.26 11.17 -1.19
C ASN A 108 -12.71 11.80 -2.51
N SER A 109 -12.66 13.13 -2.55
CA SER A 109 -13.06 13.95 -3.70
C SER A 109 -11.87 14.55 -4.45
N ASN A 110 -10.64 14.29 -3.99
CA ASN A 110 -9.42 14.65 -4.71
C ASN A 110 -9.22 13.79 -5.97
#